data_AF-G0WHI5-F1
#
_entry.id   AF-G0WHI5-F1
#
_cell.length_a   1.000
_cell.length_b   1.000
_cell.length_c   1.000
_cell.angle_alpha   90.00
_cell.angle_beta   90.00
_cell.angle_gamma   90.00
#
_symmetry.space_group_name_H-M   'P 1'
#
loop_
_entity.id
_entity.type
_entity.pdbx_description
1 polymer ?
#
loop_
_entity_poly.entity_id
_entity_poly.type
_entity_poly.pdbx_seq_one_letter_code
_entity_poly.pdbx_strand_id
1 'polypeptide(L)'
;MAHTHSPLYHWNSCPGLLNTPEQQQQANGIAPIIPPSQITKIHIYDFDNTLFASPQPNKQLYTKNFHDRLGFGLGPKNAGPRWWLEPMFLRQAYNEFIQAALSEQTKPAQEGGLNNHPAGKVLFQYWNRDILELAAASIQDPSTISILMTGREDVAFSALIEYMITTTRDTFFNKDSPYLKFNAVVLKKKDGNFKSTMAFKQQCLSDLINHYSTSIKEITIYDDRPKQINQFKIFLNNLPYNPRLQWFVIPVPPISKRINPDKEYKILMLMVDKYNETLKGSFKRNKIEIRWTPKELGCYLTLESHAALLERTAEYLENKSIDMNSIRNLKQYPLGILLSKSGNIIPGNEMVSIYLNDNNSNKISLSSTDQRNILNKIYNPQNEEDLKKLVFIVHTIGIKRVTGNKVDIYFKASCANNYLFPTQKI
;
A
#
# COMPACT_ATOMS: atom_id res chain seq x y z
N MET A 1 -14.29 -16.40 -34.76
CA MET A 1 -14.33 -15.16 -35.56
C MET A 1 -13.15 -14.31 -35.13
N ALA A 2 -12.34 -13.78 -36.06
CA ALA A 2 -11.26 -12.86 -35.69
C ALA A 2 -11.89 -11.50 -35.35
N HIS A 3 -11.68 -11.02 -34.12
CA HIS A 3 -12.17 -9.71 -33.70
C HIS A 3 -11.32 -8.59 -34.31
N THR A 4 -11.94 -7.47 -34.70
CA THR A 4 -11.25 -6.32 -35.31
C THR A 4 -10.20 -5.71 -34.38
N HIS A 5 -10.51 -5.64 -33.08
CA HIS A 5 -9.57 -5.25 -32.02
C HIS A 5 -9.05 -6.46 -31.22
N SER A 6 -8.59 -7.51 -31.91
CA SER A 6 -8.22 -8.80 -31.29
C SER A 6 -7.24 -8.75 -30.11
N PRO A 7 -6.23 -7.85 -30.03
CA PRO A 7 -5.36 -7.79 -28.85
C PRO A 7 -6.11 -7.43 -27.57
N LEU A 8 -7.19 -6.64 -27.66
CA LEU A 8 -8.01 -6.29 -26.50
C LEU A 8 -8.66 -7.55 -25.91
N TYR A 9 -9.25 -8.39 -26.76
CA TYR A 9 -9.84 -9.66 -26.33
C TYR A 9 -8.80 -10.64 -25.80
N HIS A 10 -7.63 -10.71 -26.45
CA HIS A 10 -6.56 -11.63 -26.05
C HIS A 10 -5.99 -11.30 -24.67
N TRP A 11 -5.69 -10.02 -24.41
CA TRP A 11 -5.04 -9.58 -23.18
C TRP A 11 -6.00 -9.30 -22.03
N ASN A 12 -7.27 -9.02 -22.31
CA ASN A 12 -8.24 -8.72 -21.28
C ASN A 12 -8.36 -9.87 -20.26
N SER A 13 -8.48 -9.49 -19.00
CA SER A 13 -8.50 -10.41 -17.86
C SER A 13 -9.79 -10.26 -17.03
N CYS A 14 -10.59 -9.23 -17.31
CA CYS A 14 -11.86 -8.94 -16.65
C CYS A 14 -12.96 -8.82 -17.71
N PRO A 15 -13.64 -9.92 -18.10
CA PRO A 15 -14.63 -9.90 -19.17
C PRO A 15 -15.76 -8.88 -18.95
N GLY A 16 -16.19 -8.67 -17.70
CA GLY A 16 -17.23 -7.69 -17.38
C GLY A 16 -16.79 -6.22 -17.51
N LEU A 17 -15.50 -5.97 -17.75
CA LEU A 17 -14.93 -4.64 -17.94
C LEU A 17 -14.43 -4.39 -19.37
N LEU A 18 -14.51 -5.37 -20.26
CA LEU A 18 -14.11 -5.17 -21.65
C LEU A 18 -15.01 -4.12 -22.29
N ASN A 19 -14.41 -3.11 -22.93
CA ASN A 19 -15.13 -2.00 -23.56
C ASN A 19 -14.47 -1.65 -24.89
N THR A 20 -14.55 -2.55 -25.85
CA THR A 20 -13.90 -2.36 -27.16
C THR A 20 -14.57 -1.23 -27.95
N PRO A 21 -13.89 -0.62 -28.94
CA PRO A 21 -14.51 0.36 -29.81
C PRO A 21 -15.81 -0.15 -30.45
N GLU A 22 -15.90 -1.43 -30.83
CA GLU A 22 -17.13 -2.03 -31.35
C GLU A 22 -18.29 -1.99 -30.33
N GLN A 23 -18.00 -2.30 -29.06
CA GLN A 23 -19.01 -2.32 -27.98
C GLN A 23 -19.48 -0.90 -27.64
N GLN A 24 -18.56 0.07 -27.59
CA GLN A 24 -18.90 1.48 -27.36
C GLN A 24 -19.84 2.02 -28.43
N GLN A 25 -19.66 1.60 -29.68
CA GLN A 25 -20.46 2.07 -30.79
C GLN A 25 -21.81 1.38 -30.92
N GLN A 26 -21.89 0.08 -30.61
CA GLN A 26 -23.18 -0.62 -30.53
C GLN A 26 -24.11 0.02 -29.48
N ALA A 27 -23.56 0.51 -28.37
CA ALA A 27 -24.32 1.25 -27.37
C ALA A 27 -24.84 2.63 -27.88
N ASN A 28 -24.20 3.21 -28.91
CA ASN A 28 -24.50 4.56 -29.43
C ASN A 28 -25.33 4.59 -30.72
N GLY A 29 -25.72 3.43 -31.28
CA GLY A 29 -26.76 3.30 -32.31
C GLY A 29 -26.49 3.93 -33.70
N ILE A 30 -25.75 3.21 -34.57
CA ILE A 30 -25.66 3.40 -36.05
C ILE A 30 -24.40 4.17 -36.58
N ALA A 31 -23.32 4.31 -35.81
CA ALA A 31 -22.03 4.75 -36.38
C ALA A 31 -21.21 3.56 -36.94
N PRO A 32 -20.43 3.73 -38.03
CA PRO A 32 -19.57 2.66 -38.55
C PRO A 32 -18.51 2.25 -37.52
N ILE A 33 -18.19 0.96 -37.47
CA ILE A 33 -17.18 0.39 -36.58
C ILE A 33 -15.87 1.18 -36.74
N ILE A 34 -15.29 1.71 -35.66
CA ILE A 34 -13.96 2.35 -35.69
C ILE A 34 -12.96 1.28 -36.11
N PRO A 35 -12.34 1.38 -37.29
CA PRO A 35 -11.35 0.41 -37.72
C PRO A 35 -10.01 0.65 -36.98
N PRO A 36 -9.13 -0.37 -36.90
CA PRO A 36 -7.81 -0.22 -36.27
C PRO A 36 -6.99 0.93 -36.86
N SER A 37 -7.18 1.25 -38.15
CA SER A 37 -6.51 2.36 -38.85
C SER A 37 -6.90 3.76 -38.36
N GLN A 38 -7.96 3.89 -37.55
CA GLN A 38 -8.35 5.16 -36.92
C GLN A 38 -7.81 5.30 -35.50
N ILE A 39 -7.21 4.25 -34.93
CA ILE A 39 -6.54 4.31 -33.63
C ILE A 39 -5.19 4.99 -33.81
N THR A 40 -5.01 6.14 -33.18
CA THR A 40 -3.79 6.94 -33.27
C THR A 40 -3.03 7.02 -31.95
N LYS A 41 -3.64 6.66 -30.82
CA LYS A 41 -2.98 6.69 -29.51
C LYS A 41 -3.23 5.42 -28.70
N ILE A 42 -2.24 5.04 -27.89
CA ILE A 42 -2.36 4.00 -26.87
C ILE A 42 -1.95 4.60 -25.52
N HIS A 43 -2.88 4.60 -24.56
CA HIS A 43 -2.61 5.03 -23.19
C HIS A 43 -2.65 3.83 -22.24
N ILE A 44 -1.58 3.64 -21.48
CA ILE A 44 -1.44 2.57 -20.50
C ILE A 44 -1.38 3.18 -19.10
N TYR A 45 -2.26 2.72 -18.21
CA TYR A 45 -2.31 3.12 -16.83
C TYR A 45 -1.91 1.93 -15.95
N ASP A 46 -0.85 2.05 -15.14
CA ASP A 46 -0.60 1.06 -14.11
C ASP A 46 -1.67 1.14 -13.01
N PHE A 47 -1.97 0.00 -12.38
CA PHE A 47 -2.95 -0.07 -11.30
C PHE A 47 -2.35 0.26 -9.93
N ASP A 48 -1.25 -0.39 -9.54
CA ASP A 48 -0.81 -0.48 -8.15
C ASP A 48 -0.03 0.77 -7.73
N ASN A 49 -0.61 1.56 -6.83
CA ASN A 49 -0.14 2.88 -6.37
C ASN A 49 -0.12 3.97 -7.46
N THR A 50 -0.46 3.63 -8.70
CA THR A 50 -0.65 4.58 -9.80
C THR A 50 -2.12 5.01 -9.86
N LEU A 51 -3.04 4.09 -10.20
CA LEU A 51 -4.48 4.36 -10.22
C LEU A 51 -5.13 4.14 -8.85
N PHE A 52 -4.78 3.07 -8.14
CA PHE A 52 -5.35 2.72 -6.83
C PHE A 52 -4.26 2.65 -5.77
N ALA A 53 -4.53 3.15 -4.56
CA ALA A 53 -3.64 3.10 -3.41
C ALA A 53 -3.57 1.69 -2.80
N SER A 54 -2.97 0.78 -3.55
CA SER A 54 -2.76 -0.60 -3.13
C SER A 54 -2.00 -0.65 -1.79
N PRO A 55 -2.38 -1.57 -0.89
CA PRO A 55 -1.83 -1.57 0.45
C PRO A 55 -0.36 -2.00 0.45
N GLN A 56 0.45 -1.26 1.18
CA GLN A 56 1.85 -1.62 1.45
C GLN A 56 1.95 -2.31 2.82
N PRO A 57 2.87 -3.28 2.99
CA PRO A 57 3.12 -3.85 4.31
C PRO A 57 3.48 -2.75 5.31
N ASN A 58 2.89 -2.79 6.50
CA ASN A 58 3.18 -1.78 7.50
C ASN A 58 4.58 -2.00 8.10
N LYS A 59 5.54 -1.17 7.69
CA LYS A 59 6.93 -1.20 8.20
C LYS A 59 7.04 -1.08 9.73
N GLN A 60 6.03 -0.56 10.42
CA GLN A 60 6.02 -0.46 11.87
C GLN A 60 5.62 -1.77 12.57
N LEU A 61 4.95 -2.69 11.85
CA LEU A 61 4.55 -3.99 12.40
C LEU A 61 5.64 -5.05 12.32
N TYR A 62 6.64 -4.84 11.48
CA TYR A 62 7.59 -5.87 11.10
C TYR A 62 9.03 -5.44 11.34
N THR A 63 9.85 -6.39 11.77
CA THR A 63 11.30 -6.21 11.66
C THR A 63 11.67 -6.02 10.19
N LYS A 64 12.77 -5.30 9.92
CA LYS A 64 13.24 -5.07 8.54
C LYS A 64 13.37 -6.38 7.75
N ASN A 65 13.94 -7.42 8.37
CA ASN A 65 14.09 -8.72 7.72
C ASN A 65 12.75 -9.36 7.35
N PHE A 66 11.77 -9.35 8.27
CA PHE A 66 10.46 -9.92 8.01
C PHE A 66 9.69 -9.10 6.96
N HIS A 67 9.75 -7.78 7.03
CA HIS A 67 9.19 -6.88 6.02
C HIS A 67 9.74 -7.20 4.61
N ASP A 68 11.06 -7.32 4.47
CA ASP A 68 11.67 -7.63 3.17
C ASP A 68 11.20 -9.01 2.66
N ARG A 69 11.07 -10.01 3.54
CA ARG A 69 10.56 -11.34 3.19
C ARG A 69 9.07 -11.35 2.81
N LEU A 70 8.24 -10.45 3.35
CA LEU A 70 6.85 -10.31 2.90
C LEU A 70 6.76 -9.96 1.41
N GLY A 71 7.72 -9.18 0.90
CA GLY A 71 7.80 -8.84 -0.52
C GLY A 71 8.27 -10.00 -1.41
N PHE A 72 9.27 -10.76 -0.97
CA PHE A 72 9.95 -11.76 -1.80
C PHE A 72 9.57 -13.22 -1.56
N GLY A 73 8.99 -13.56 -0.40
CA GLY A 73 8.57 -14.91 -0.01
C GLY A 73 8.94 -15.25 1.42
N LEU A 74 7.96 -15.70 2.21
CA LEU A 74 8.17 -16.06 3.61
C LEU A 74 8.79 -17.45 3.83
N GLY A 75 8.79 -18.34 2.85
CA GLY A 75 9.39 -19.67 2.94
C GLY A 75 10.90 -19.70 2.65
N PRO A 76 11.56 -20.86 2.82
CA PRO A 76 12.96 -21.04 2.45
C PRO A 76 13.22 -20.73 0.98
N LYS A 77 14.39 -20.13 0.68
CA LYS A 77 14.77 -19.73 -0.69
C LYS A 77 13.72 -18.82 -1.38
N ASN A 78 13.05 -17.94 -0.62
CA ASN A 78 12.01 -17.02 -1.12
C ASN A 78 10.79 -17.75 -1.72
N ALA A 79 10.53 -19.00 -1.30
CA ALA A 79 9.31 -19.72 -1.60
C ALA A 79 8.14 -19.24 -0.71
N GLY A 80 6.95 -19.81 -0.90
CA GLY A 80 5.79 -19.54 -0.04
C GLY A 80 5.09 -18.21 -0.31
N PRO A 81 4.20 -17.78 0.60
CA PRO A 81 3.30 -16.67 0.36
C PRO A 81 4.04 -15.33 0.29
N ARG A 82 3.48 -14.40 -0.50
CA ARG A 82 4.03 -13.07 -0.77
C ARG A 82 2.92 -12.04 -0.74
N TRP A 83 3.17 -10.90 -0.11
CA TRP A 83 2.20 -9.82 0.01
C TRP A 83 1.46 -9.47 -1.30
N TRP A 84 2.21 -9.29 -2.38
CA TRP A 84 1.68 -8.87 -3.68
C TRP A 84 0.96 -9.95 -4.48
N LEU A 85 1.11 -11.22 -4.09
CA LEU A 85 0.44 -12.36 -4.74
C LEU A 85 -0.84 -12.78 -4.02
N GLU A 86 -1.14 -12.18 -2.87
CA GLU A 86 -2.24 -12.59 -1.99
C GLU A 86 -3.41 -11.62 -2.11
N PRO A 87 -4.56 -12.03 -2.69
CA PRO A 87 -5.70 -11.13 -2.91
C PRO A 87 -6.31 -10.56 -1.63
N MET A 88 -6.09 -11.23 -0.49
CA MET A 88 -6.69 -10.87 0.79
C MET A 88 -6.26 -9.47 1.26
N PHE A 89 -5.02 -9.05 1.02
CA PHE A 89 -4.57 -7.71 1.41
C PHE A 89 -5.25 -6.62 0.59
N LEU A 90 -5.25 -6.75 -0.74
CA LEU A 90 -5.92 -5.80 -1.63
C LEU A 90 -7.42 -5.72 -1.32
N ARG A 91 -8.07 -6.88 -1.12
CA ARG A 91 -9.48 -6.95 -0.73
C ARG A 91 -9.75 -6.24 0.59
N GLN A 92 -8.89 -6.40 1.59
CA GLN A 92 -9.09 -5.73 2.87
C GLN A 92 -8.95 -4.21 2.77
N ALA A 93 -7.95 -3.73 2.03
CA ALA A 93 -7.79 -2.30 1.79
C ALA A 93 -8.99 -1.71 1.04
N TYR A 94 -9.50 -2.43 0.04
CA TYR A 94 -10.71 -2.02 -0.67
C TYR A 94 -11.97 -2.02 0.21
N ASN A 95 -12.12 -3.02 1.08
CA ASN A 95 -13.24 -3.07 2.02
C ASN A 95 -13.20 -1.89 3.01
N GLU A 96 -12.00 -1.50 3.48
CA GLU A 96 -11.84 -0.31 4.32
C GLU A 96 -12.21 0.97 3.58
N PHE A 97 -11.78 1.10 2.32
CA PHE A 97 -12.20 2.19 1.44
C PHE A 97 -13.72 2.27 1.32
N ILE A 98 -14.38 1.21 0.88
CA ILE A 98 -15.83 1.23 0.63
C ILE A 98 -16.59 1.53 1.93
N GLN A 99 -16.19 0.93 3.04
CA GLN A 99 -16.81 1.21 4.34
C GLN A 99 -16.68 2.69 4.73
N ALA A 100 -15.48 3.26 4.61
CA ALA A 100 -15.24 4.67 4.92
C ALA A 100 -15.98 5.62 3.97
N ALA A 101 -16.04 5.28 2.68
CA ALA A 101 -16.69 6.13 1.68
C ALA A 101 -18.23 6.11 1.83
N LEU A 102 -18.82 4.94 2.12
CA LEU A 102 -20.26 4.81 2.35
C LEU A 102 -20.70 5.47 3.66
N SER A 103 -19.90 5.43 4.73
CA SER A 103 -20.25 6.16 5.97
C SER A 103 -20.30 7.67 5.74
N GLU A 104 -19.48 8.18 4.83
CA GLU A 104 -19.42 9.60 4.46
C GLU A 104 -20.48 10.01 3.41
N GLN A 105 -21.18 9.08 2.75
CA GLN A 105 -22.26 9.39 1.80
C GLN A 105 -23.51 9.96 2.47
N THR A 106 -23.71 9.69 3.76
CA THR A 106 -24.89 10.17 4.52
C THR A 106 -24.85 11.66 4.88
N LYS A 107 -23.70 12.32 4.64
CA LYS A 107 -23.50 13.73 4.95
C LYS A 107 -23.88 14.62 3.77
N PRO A 108 -24.48 15.80 4.00
CA PRO A 108 -24.90 16.68 2.91
C PRO A 108 -23.71 17.10 2.04
N ALA A 109 -23.92 17.08 0.72
CA ALA A 109 -22.95 17.58 -0.24
C ALA A 109 -22.71 19.08 -0.01
N GLN A 110 -21.46 19.50 0.09
CA GLN A 110 -21.11 20.92 -0.04
C GLN A 110 -21.11 21.30 -1.52
N GLU A 111 -21.34 22.58 -1.85
CA GLU A 111 -21.31 23.09 -3.23
C GLU A 111 -20.02 22.64 -3.95
N GLY A 112 -20.11 22.15 -5.20
CA GLY A 112 -18.94 21.74 -6.01
C GLY A 112 -18.81 20.25 -6.35
N GLY A 113 -19.87 19.45 -6.20
CA GLY A 113 -19.92 18.06 -6.70
C GLY A 113 -19.09 17.07 -5.87
N LEU A 114 -18.72 15.92 -6.47
CA LEU A 114 -17.98 14.84 -5.77
C LEU A 114 -16.70 15.35 -5.09
N ASN A 115 -16.07 16.40 -5.62
CA ASN A 115 -14.85 17.02 -5.07
C ASN A 115 -15.03 17.59 -3.67
N ASN A 116 -16.20 18.14 -3.37
CA ASN A 116 -16.51 18.75 -2.08
C ASN A 116 -17.41 17.85 -1.21
N HIS A 117 -17.89 16.74 -1.78
CA HIS A 117 -18.59 15.69 -1.04
C HIS A 117 -17.62 14.90 -0.15
N PRO A 118 -17.93 14.65 1.15
CA PRO A 118 -17.07 13.85 2.04
C PRO A 118 -16.71 12.46 1.48
N ALA A 119 -17.69 11.74 0.92
CA ALA A 119 -17.44 10.49 0.19
C ALA A 119 -16.44 10.60 -0.98
N GLY A 120 -16.45 11.70 -1.74
CA GLY A 120 -15.48 11.90 -2.81
C GLY A 120 -14.08 12.26 -2.31
N LYS A 121 -13.96 12.94 -1.16
CA LYS A 121 -12.67 13.08 -0.47
C LYS A 121 -12.08 11.72 -0.09
N VAL A 122 -12.89 10.80 0.43
CA VAL A 122 -12.45 9.43 0.72
C VAL A 122 -12.08 8.69 -0.57
N LEU A 123 -12.90 8.80 -1.62
CA LEU A 123 -12.60 8.21 -2.93
C LEU A 123 -11.20 8.60 -3.42
N PHE A 124 -10.86 9.89 -3.41
CA PHE A 124 -9.58 10.38 -3.93
C PHE A 124 -8.39 10.12 -3.00
N GLN A 125 -8.61 9.65 -1.78
CA GLN A 125 -7.54 9.10 -0.94
C GLN A 125 -7.12 7.68 -1.36
N TYR A 126 -7.98 6.97 -2.09
CA TYR A 126 -7.74 5.60 -2.53
C TYR A 126 -7.59 5.48 -4.05
N TRP A 127 -8.27 6.32 -4.83
CA TRP A 127 -8.16 6.36 -6.27
C TRP A 127 -7.51 7.67 -6.69
N ASN A 128 -6.44 7.58 -7.48
CA ASN A 128 -5.70 8.76 -7.91
C ASN A 128 -6.55 9.60 -8.85
N ARG A 129 -6.93 10.80 -8.40
CA ARG A 129 -7.84 11.70 -9.13
C ARG A 129 -7.29 12.07 -10.50
N ASP A 130 -6.04 12.50 -10.57
CA ASP A 130 -5.45 13.00 -11.82
C ASP A 130 -5.38 11.87 -12.86
N ILE A 131 -5.04 10.66 -12.41
CA ILE A 131 -4.99 9.48 -13.27
C ILE A 131 -6.40 9.04 -13.69
N LEU A 132 -7.40 9.14 -12.82
CA LEU A 132 -8.80 8.91 -13.16
C LEU A 132 -9.31 9.86 -14.23
N GLU A 133 -9.01 11.16 -14.10
CA GLU A 133 -9.39 12.20 -15.06
C GLU A 133 -8.70 11.96 -16.42
N LEU A 134 -7.41 11.61 -16.43
CA LEU A 134 -6.68 11.26 -17.64
C LEU A 134 -7.23 10.00 -18.33
N ALA A 135 -7.54 8.95 -17.55
CA ALA A 135 -8.13 7.72 -18.07
C ALA A 135 -9.53 7.98 -18.66
N ALA A 136 -10.34 8.80 -17.98
CA ALA A 136 -11.65 9.21 -18.46
C ALA A 136 -11.57 10.00 -19.78
N ALA A 137 -10.63 10.93 -19.91
CA ALA A 137 -10.41 11.64 -21.17
C ALA A 137 -9.97 10.69 -22.31
N SER A 138 -9.19 9.67 -21.98
CA SER A 138 -8.68 8.70 -22.95
C SER A 138 -9.76 7.78 -23.50
N ILE A 139 -10.67 7.30 -22.65
CA ILE A 139 -11.78 6.44 -23.10
C ILE A 139 -12.84 7.22 -23.89
N GLN A 140 -12.88 8.56 -23.73
CA GLN A 140 -13.77 9.44 -24.48
C GLN A 140 -13.23 9.82 -25.87
N ASP A 141 -11.90 9.75 -26.08
CA ASP A 141 -11.29 9.97 -27.39
C ASP A 141 -11.42 8.70 -28.25
N PRO A 142 -12.24 8.71 -29.32
CA PRO A 142 -12.47 7.51 -30.15
C PRO A 142 -11.22 7.04 -30.90
N SER A 143 -10.18 7.88 -31.00
CA SER A 143 -8.91 7.54 -31.63
C SER A 143 -7.87 6.97 -30.64
N THR A 144 -8.26 6.79 -29.37
CA THR A 144 -7.37 6.34 -28.29
C THR A 144 -7.80 4.99 -27.75
N ILE A 145 -6.84 4.09 -27.56
CA ILE A 145 -7.02 2.86 -26.80
C ILE A 145 -6.45 3.05 -25.39
N SER A 146 -7.31 2.95 -24.39
CA SER A 146 -6.96 3.02 -22.97
C SER A 146 -6.89 1.64 -22.33
N ILE A 147 -5.80 1.34 -21.65
CA ILE A 147 -5.57 0.04 -21.02
C ILE A 147 -5.21 0.25 -19.55
N LEU A 148 -5.93 -0.43 -18.66
CA LEU A 148 -5.48 -0.60 -17.28
C LEU A 148 -4.60 -1.84 -17.19
N MET A 149 -3.40 -1.72 -16.64
CA MET A 149 -2.42 -2.81 -16.59
C MET A 149 -1.89 -3.03 -15.17
N THR A 150 -1.66 -4.28 -14.79
CA THR A 150 -1.05 -4.61 -13.49
C THR A 150 -0.16 -5.84 -13.58
N GLY A 151 0.84 -5.92 -12.69
CA GLY A 151 1.65 -7.10 -12.49
C GLY A 151 0.99 -8.21 -11.66
N ARG A 152 -0.22 -7.97 -11.13
CA ARG A 152 -1.01 -8.97 -10.40
C ARG A 152 -1.47 -10.09 -11.32
N GLU A 153 -1.50 -11.33 -10.80
CA GLU A 153 -1.85 -12.51 -11.58
C GLU A 153 -3.35 -12.64 -11.81
N ASP A 154 -3.74 -12.90 -13.05
CA ASP A 154 -5.15 -12.95 -13.47
C ASP A 154 -5.98 -13.97 -12.70
N VAL A 155 -5.47 -15.20 -12.57
CA VAL A 155 -6.14 -16.30 -11.84
C VAL A 155 -6.50 -15.91 -10.40
N ALA A 156 -5.68 -15.07 -9.76
CA ALA A 156 -5.88 -14.68 -8.37
C ALA A 156 -6.66 -13.35 -8.22
N PHE A 157 -6.53 -12.42 -9.17
CA PHE A 157 -6.98 -11.04 -8.98
C PHE A 157 -8.08 -10.56 -9.93
N SER A 158 -8.35 -11.25 -11.06
CA SER A 158 -9.33 -10.77 -12.06
C SER A 158 -10.69 -10.46 -11.45
N ALA A 159 -11.26 -11.40 -10.69
CA ALA A 159 -12.56 -11.23 -10.06
C ALA A 159 -12.56 -10.11 -9.00
N LEU A 160 -11.45 -9.93 -8.28
CA LEU A 160 -11.34 -8.86 -7.28
C LEU A 160 -11.24 -7.50 -7.96
N ILE A 161 -10.38 -7.34 -8.96
CA ILE A 161 -10.22 -6.06 -9.68
C ILE A 161 -11.52 -5.70 -10.41
N GLU A 162 -12.19 -6.67 -11.03
CA GLU A 162 -13.50 -6.47 -11.65
C GLU A 162 -14.53 -5.98 -10.63
N TYR A 163 -14.63 -6.64 -9.48
CA TYR A 163 -15.49 -6.21 -8.37
C TYR A 163 -15.15 -4.79 -7.87
N MET A 164 -13.86 -4.47 -7.71
CA MET A 164 -13.42 -3.16 -7.22
C MET A 164 -13.82 -2.04 -8.17
N ILE A 165 -13.54 -2.22 -9.47
CA ILE A 165 -13.83 -1.23 -10.51
C ILE A 165 -15.34 -1.06 -10.68
N THR A 166 -16.08 -2.14 -10.85
CA THR A 166 -17.54 -2.08 -11.05
C THR A 166 -18.25 -1.46 -9.85
N THR A 167 -17.93 -1.92 -8.64
CA THR A 167 -18.57 -1.41 -7.41
C THR A 167 -18.23 0.06 -7.20
N THR A 168 -16.96 0.48 -7.38
CA THR A 168 -16.59 1.89 -7.23
C THR A 168 -17.29 2.75 -8.28
N ARG A 169 -17.25 2.32 -9.55
CA ARG A 169 -17.91 3.03 -10.65
C ARG A 169 -19.40 3.21 -10.37
N ASP A 170 -20.11 2.12 -10.10
CA ASP A 170 -21.57 2.14 -9.98
C ASP A 170 -22.05 2.81 -8.67
N THR A 171 -21.20 2.92 -7.66
CA THR A 171 -21.53 3.55 -6.35
C THR A 171 -21.23 5.05 -6.34
N PHE A 172 -20.10 5.48 -6.91
CA PHE A 172 -19.64 6.88 -6.82
C PHE A 172 -19.79 7.66 -8.11
N PHE A 173 -20.06 6.96 -9.22
CA PHE A 173 -20.33 7.53 -10.51
C PHE A 173 -21.61 6.90 -11.07
N ASN A 174 -22.09 7.38 -12.23
CA ASN A 174 -23.17 6.72 -12.95
C ASN A 174 -22.59 5.64 -13.89
N LYS A 175 -23.43 4.69 -14.35
CA LYS A 175 -23.00 3.61 -15.24
C LYS A 175 -22.46 4.11 -16.59
N ASP A 176 -22.93 5.27 -17.04
CA ASP A 176 -22.52 5.89 -18.30
C ASP A 176 -21.20 6.66 -18.18
N SER A 177 -20.74 6.91 -16.96
CA SER A 177 -19.54 7.65 -16.63
C SER A 177 -18.30 7.11 -17.33
N PRO A 178 -17.41 7.98 -17.86
CA PRO A 178 -16.12 7.56 -18.41
C PRO A 178 -15.13 7.10 -17.33
N TYR A 179 -15.36 7.47 -16.06
CA TYR A 179 -14.47 7.09 -14.97
C TYR A 179 -14.44 5.58 -14.76
N LEU A 180 -13.23 5.04 -14.58
CA LEU A 180 -12.99 3.61 -14.40
C LEU A 180 -13.49 2.73 -15.57
N LYS A 181 -13.56 3.30 -16.77
CA LYS A 181 -13.73 2.56 -18.02
C LYS A 181 -12.41 2.53 -18.78
N PHE A 182 -12.08 1.36 -19.31
CA PHE A 182 -10.88 1.11 -20.12
C PHE A 182 -11.28 0.20 -21.27
N ASN A 183 -10.57 0.26 -22.39
CA ASN A 183 -10.85 -0.65 -23.50
C ASN A 183 -10.49 -2.11 -23.13
N ALA A 184 -9.49 -2.30 -22.27
CA ALA A 184 -9.21 -3.59 -21.64
C ALA A 184 -8.55 -3.43 -20.25
N VAL A 185 -8.75 -4.43 -19.39
CA VAL A 185 -8.06 -4.56 -18.10
C VAL A 185 -7.14 -5.78 -18.15
N VAL A 186 -5.85 -5.54 -18.03
CA VAL A 186 -4.79 -6.49 -18.37
C VAL A 186 -4.02 -6.87 -17.10
N LEU A 187 -4.21 -8.11 -16.66
CA LEU A 187 -3.49 -8.73 -15.54
C LEU A 187 -2.45 -9.72 -16.08
N LYS A 188 -1.40 -9.96 -15.31
CA LYS A 188 -0.34 -10.91 -15.67
C LYS A 188 -0.92 -12.32 -15.81
N LYS A 189 -0.88 -12.87 -17.01
CA LYS A 189 -1.33 -14.24 -17.30
C LYS A 189 -0.42 -15.26 -16.60
N LYS A 190 -1.00 -16.18 -15.82
CA LYS A 190 -0.24 -17.24 -15.15
C LYS A 190 0.48 -18.18 -16.14
N ASP A 191 -0.20 -18.54 -17.23
CA ASP A 191 0.27 -19.55 -18.19
C ASP A 191 1.22 -18.99 -19.26
N GLY A 192 1.47 -17.68 -19.26
CA GLY A 192 2.22 -17.00 -20.32
C GLY A 192 3.75 -17.20 -20.31
N ASN A 193 4.29 -18.10 -19.47
CA ASN A 193 5.74 -18.36 -19.34
C ASN A 193 6.63 -17.08 -19.25
N PHE A 194 6.11 -15.99 -18.70
CA PHE A 194 6.84 -14.73 -18.63
C PHE A 194 7.88 -14.77 -17.50
N LYS A 195 9.15 -14.52 -17.84
CA LYS A 195 10.27 -14.47 -16.87
C LYS A 195 10.14 -13.33 -15.85
N SER A 196 9.37 -12.28 -16.15
CA SER A 196 9.15 -11.15 -15.26
C SER A 196 7.85 -10.41 -15.60
N THR A 197 7.34 -9.61 -14.64
CA THR A 197 6.23 -8.68 -14.88
C THR A 197 6.50 -7.73 -16.05
N MET A 198 7.72 -7.22 -16.19
CA MET A 198 8.07 -6.31 -17.28
C MET A 198 8.00 -6.99 -18.64
N ALA A 199 8.47 -8.24 -18.75
CA ALA A 199 8.39 -9.00 -20.01
C ALA A 199 6.94 -9.21 -20.46
N PHE A 200 6.03 -9.48 -19.52
CA PHE A 200 4.60 -9.54 -19.79
C PHE A 200 4.05 -8.20 -20.30
N LYS A 201 4.35 -7.08 -19.61
CA LYS A 201 3.87 -5.75 -20.01
C LYS A 201 4.39 -5.36 -21.40
N GLN A 202 5.66 -5.64 -21.70
CA GLN A 202 6.29 -5.39 -23.00
C GLN A 202 5.70 -6.25 -24.12
N GLN A 203 5.34 -7.51 -23.85
CA GLN A 203 4.69 -8.36 -24.85
C GLN A 203 3.30 -7.83 -25.18
N CYS A 204 2.49 -7.50 -24.16
CA CYS A 204 1.17 -6.90 -24.39
C CYS A 204 1.26 -5.61 -25.21
N LEU A 205 2.22 -4.74 -24.87
CA LEU A 205 2.44 -3.50 -25.60
C LEU A 205 2.93 -3.75 -27.04
N SER A 206 3.82 -4.71 -27.26
CA SER A 206 4.26 -5.11 -28.59
C SER A 206 3.09 -5.55 -29.48
N ASP A 207 2.19 -6.38 -28.95
CA ASP A 207 1.03 -6.87 -29.69
C ASP A 207 0.08 -5.72 -30.06
N LEU A 208 -0.16 -4.78 -29.14
CA LEU A 208 -0.95 -3.58 -29.41
C LEU A 208 -0.30 -2.71 -30.49
N ILE A 209 1.00 -2.41 -30.36
CA ILE A 209 1.73 -1.59 -31.33
C ILE A 209 1.72 -2.24 -32.72
N ASN A 210 1.96 -3.54 -32.80
CA ASN A 210 1.97 -4.26 -34.07
C ASN A 210 0.59 -4.23 -34.73
N HIS A 211 -0.48 -4.42 -33.96
CA HIS A 211 -1.86 -4.41 -34.46
C HIS A 211 -2.29 -3.03 -34.98
N TYR A 212 -1.87 -1.95 -34.31
CA TYR A 212 -2.19 -0.56 -34.71
C TYR A 212 -1.05 0.14 -35.46
N SER A 213 -0.08 -0.62 -35.98
CA SER A 213 1.20 -0.09 -36.49
C SER A 213 1.07 0.91 -37.63
N THR A 214 -0.01 0.85 -38.41
CA THR A 214 -0.23 1.70 -39.59
C THR A 214 -0.71 3.11 -39.25
N SER A 215 -1.30 3.31 -38.07
CA SER A 215 -1.98 4.55 -37.68
C SER A 215 -1.51 5.15 -36.36
N ILE A 216 -0.82 4.37 -35.52
CA ILE A 216 -0.32 4.81 -34.22
C ILE A 216 0.66 5.98 -34.36
N LYS A 217 0.43 7.03 -33.57
CA LYS A 217 1.22 8.26 -33.50
C LYS A 217 1.74 8.52 -32.09
N GLU A 218 1.06 8.01 -31.07
CA GLU A 218 1.40 8.27 -29.67
C GLU A 218 1.25 7.02 -28.79
N ILE A 219 2.21 6.81 -27.89
CA ILE A 219 2.10 5.85 -26.78
C ILE A 219 2.41 6.58 -25.48
N THR A 220 1.47 6.55 -24.53
CA THR A 220 1.65 7.19 -23.22
C THR A 220 1.47 6.16 -22.11
N ILE A 221 2.45 6.06 -21.21
CA ILE A 221 2.48 5.10 -20.10
C ILE A 221 2.60 5.84 -18.78
N TYR A 222 1.69 5.58 -17.85
CA TYR A 222 1.68 6.11 -16.48
C TYR A 222 2.03 4.99 -15.50
N ASP A 223 3.10 5.14 -14.71
CA ASP A 223 3.57 4.11 -13.76
C ASP A 223 4.26 4.78 -12.55
N ASP A 224 4.15 4.19 -11.37
CA ASP A 224 4.72 4.70 -10.11
C ASP A 224 6.16 4.24 -9.87
N ARG A 225 6.62 3.17 -10.53
CA ARG A 225 7.88 2.49 -10.20
C ARG A 225 9.01 2.99 -11.09
N PRO A 226 10.04 3.67 -10.53
CA PRO A 226 11.18 4.16 -11.32
C PRO A 226 11.87 3.07 -12.14
N LYS A 227 11.97 1.84 -11.60
CA LYS A 227 12.54 0.70 -12.33
C LYS A 227 11.70 0.32 -13.56
N GLN A 228 10.37 0.32 -13.45
CA GLN A 228 9.50 -0.02 -14.59
C GLN A 228 9.52 1.08 -15.64
N ILE A 229 9.47 2.34 -15.21
CA ILE A 229 9.61 3.51 -16.07
C ILE A 229 10.87 3.41 -16.93
N ASN A 230 12.03 3.14 -16.31
CA ASN A 230 13.28 3.02 -17.05
C ASN A 230 13.26 1.85 -18.05
N GLN A 231 12.66 0.71 -17.67
CA GLN A 231 12.54 -0.44 -18.56
C GLN A 231 11.60 -0.18 -19.75
N PHE A 232 10.51 0.59 -19.56
CA PHE A 232 9.65 1.04 -20.65
C PHE A 232 10.37 2.00 -21.59
N LYS A 233 11.11 2.97 -21.05
CA LYS A 233 11.93 3.88 -21.87
C LYS A 233 12.93 3.12 -22.73
N ILE A 234 13.63 2.12 -22.16
CA ILE A 234 14.55 1.28 -22.92
C ILE A 234 13.81 0.50 -24.01
N PHE A 235 12.67 -0.11 -23.68
CA PHE A 235 11.85 -0.85 -24.64
C PHE A 235 11.39 0.03 -25.82
N LEU A 236 10.82 1.20 -25.53
CA LEU A 236 10.28 2.11 -26.54
C LEU A 236 11.38 2.70 -27.45
N ASN A 237 12.57 2.97 -26.91
CA ASN A 237 13.73 3.39 -27.71
C ASN A 237 14.25 2.30 -28.66
N ASN A 238 13.99 1.02 -28.35
CA ASN A 238 14.42 -0.11 -29.16
C ASN A 238 13.37 -0.54 -30.21
N LEU A 239 12.24 0.17 -30.29
CA LEU A 239 11.27 -0.07 -31.35
C LEU A 239 11.86 0.29 -32.72
N PRO A 240 11.41 -0.35 -33.81
CA PRO A 240 11.78 0.06 -35.16
C PRO A 240 11.49 1.55 -35.37
N TYR A 241 12.43 2.26 -35.99
CA TYR A 241 12.32 3.70 -36.19
C TYR A 241 11.04 4.06 -36.95
N ASN A 242 10.18 4.85 -36.32
CA ASN A 242 8.99 5.42 -36.93
C ASN A 242 8.98 6.93 -36.63
N PRO A 243 9.24 7.80 -37.62
CA PRO A 243 9.35 9.24 -37.40
C PRO A 243 8.03 9.90 -36.97
N ARG A 244 6.90 9.20 -37.09
CA ARG A 244 5.56 9.68 -36.72
C ARG A 244 5.13 9.22 -35.33
N LEU A 245 5.85 8.28 -34.72
CA LEU A 245 5.53 7.74 -33.41
C LEU A 245 6.28 8.50 -32.32
N GLN A 246 5.53 9.16 -31.45
CA GLN A 246 6.02 9.73 -30.21
C GLN A 246 5.65 8.81 -29.05
N TRP A 247 6.45 8.86 -27.98
CA TRP A 247 6.12 8.13 -26.77
C TRP A 247 6.47 8.90 -25.51
N PHE A 248 5.66 8.69 -24.48
CA PHE A 248 5.79 9.32 -23.17
C PHE A 248 5.71 8.24 -22.08
N VAL A 249 6.68 8.24 -21.16
CA VAL A 249 6.63 7.41 -19.95
C VAL A 249 6.67 8.36 -18.75
N ILE A 250 5.50 8.54 -18.15
CA ILE A 250 5.21 9.58 -17.17
C ILE A 250 5.31 8.96 -15.76
N PRO A 251 6.27 9.40 -14.92
CA PRO A 251 6.31 8.99 -13.53
C PRO A 251 5.10 9.54 -12.77
N VAL A 252 4.41 8.66 -12.06
CA VAL A 252 3.29 9.04 -11.18
C VAL A 252 3.75 8.93 -9.73
N PRO A 253 3.62 9.97 -8.89
CA PRO A 253 3.88 9.85 -7.46
C PRO A 253 3.01 8.74 -6.85
N PRO A 254 3.60 7.75 -6.13
CA PRO A 254 2.83 6.63 -5.62
C PRO A 254 1.84 7.07 -4.55
N ILE A 255 0.58 6.71 -4.71
CA ILE A 255 -0.41 6.76 -3.63
C ILE A 255 -0.40 5.44 -2.89
N SER A 256 -0.24 5.44 -1.57
CA SER A 256 -0.30 4.20 -0.79
C SER A 256 -1.07 4.38 0.50
N LYS A 257 -1.83 3.35 0.85
CA LYS A 257 -2.54 3.25 2.13
C LYS A 257 -2.00 2.06 2.90
N ARG A 258 -2.13 2.12 4.22
CA ARG A 258 -1.87 0.98 5.10
C ARG A 258 -3.21 0.38 5.49
N ILE A 259 -3.24 -0.94 5.62
CA ILE A 259 -4.39 -1.63 6.21
C ILE A 259 -4.36 -1.30 7.71
N ASN A 260 -5.52 -1.27 8.35
CA ASN A 260 -5.57 -1.21 9.81
C ASN A 260 -4.68 -2.32 10.43
N PRO A 261 -3.78 -1.98 11.37
CA PRO A 261 -2.80 -2.92 11.91
C PRO A 261 -3.37 -4.26 12.40
N ASP A 262 -4.50 -4.24 13.10
CA ASP A 262 -5.11 -5.45 13.66
C ASP A 262 -5.66 -6.37 12.57
N LYS A 263 -6.19 -5.77 11.49
CA LYS A 263 -6.68 -6.51 10.32
C LYS A 263 -5.51 -7.05 9.48
N GLU A 264 -4.47 -6.25 9.29
CA GLU A 264 -3.25 -6.67 8.61
C GLU A 264 -2.62 -7.89 9.30
N TYR A 265 -2.48 -7.82 10.63
CA TYR A 265 -2.03 -8.94 11.45
C TYR A 265 -2.87 -10.20 11.23
N LYS A 266 -4.21 -10.09 11.31
CA LYS A 266 -5.12 -11.24 11.14
C LYS A 266 -4.98 -11.88 9.76
N ILE A 267 -4.88 -11.07 8.71
CA ILE A 267 -4.73 -11.57 7.33
C ILE A 267 -3.37 -12.24 7.14
N LEU A 268 -2.32 -11.65 7.71
CA LEU A 268 -0.98 -12.24 7.65
C LEU A 268 -0.92 -13.59 8.36
N MET A 269 -1.51 -13.72 9.55
CA MET A 269 -1.59 -15.00 10.26
C MET A 269 -2.35 -16.03 9.43
N LEU A 270 -3.52 -15.67 8.89
CA LEU A 270 -4.30 -16.56 8.03
C LEU A 270 -3.55 -16.98 6.75
N MET A 271 -2.79 -16.08 6.14
CA MET A 271 -1.93 -16.37 4.99
C MET A 271 -0.85 -17.40 5.34
N VAL A 272 -0.22 -17.25 6.51
CA VAL A 272 0.80 -18.20 7.00
C VAL A 272 0.18 -19.54 7.37
N ASP A 273 -0.96 -19.55 8.04
CA ASP A 273 -1.65 -20.78 8.43
C ASP A 273 -2.05 -21.59 7.19
N LYS A 274 -2.67 -20.95 6.20
CA LYS A 274 -2.98 -21.58 4.90
C LYS A 274 -1.75 -22.18 4.24
N TYR A 275 -0.63 -21.47 4.20
CA TYR A 275 0.61 -22.01 3.64
C TYR A 275 1.09 -23.23 4.43
N ASN A 276 1.11 -23.15 5.75
CA ASN A 276 1.55 -24.24 6.62
C ASN A 276 0.69 -25.50 6.46
N GLU A 277 -0.62 -25.35 6.26
CA GLU A 277 -1.56 -26.44 5.97
C GLU A 277 -1.25 -27.15 4.65
N THR A 278 -0.69 -26.44 3.65
CA THR A 278 -0.30 -27.06 2.38
C THR A 278 0.96 -27.93 2.47
N LEU A 279 1.75 -27.81 3.54
CA LEU A 279 3.02 -28.53 3.69
C LEU A 279 2.80 -30.01 4.02
N LYS A 280 3.33 -30.90 3.18
CA LYS A 280 3.24 -32.36 3.35
C LYS A 280 4.63 -33.01 3.48
N GLY A 281 4.69 -34.16 4.15
CA GLY A 281 5.91 -34.97 4.25
C GLY A 281 7.12 -34.21 4.79
N SER A 282 8.27 -34.36 4.11
CA SER A 282 9.55 -33.72 4.48
C SER A 282 9.53 -32.19 4.40
N PHE A 283 8.52 -31.58 3.77
CA PHE A 283 8.35 -30.13 3.72
C PHE A 283 7.74 -29.54 5.00
N LYS A 284 7.23 -30.36 5.94
CA LYS A 284 6.72 -29.86 7.23
C LYS A 284 7.77 -29.08 8.03
N ARG A 285 9.06 -29.37 7.86
CA ARG A 285 10.15 -28.61 8.48
C ARG A 285 10.28 -27.16 7.99
N ASN A 286 9.63 -26.82 6.88
CA ASN A 286 9.61 -25.48 6.30
C ASN A 286 8.43 -24.64 6.82
N LYS A 287 7.73 -25.11 7.86
CA LYS A 287 6.65 -24.37 8.50
C LYS A 287 7.13 -22.97 8.89
N ILE A 288 6.33 -21.98 8.56
CA ILE A 288 6.58 -20.60 8.96
C ILE A 288 5.96 -20.40 10.34
N GLU A 289 6.79 -19.99 11.30
CA GLU A 289 6.34 -19.55 12.61
C GLU A 289 6.62 -18.05 12.75
N ILE A 290 5.56 -17.26 12.91
CA ILE A 290 5.71 -15.83 13.18
C ILE A 290 5.71 -15.65 14.70
N ARG A 291 6.75 -15.00 15.22
CA ARG A 291 6.82 -14.56 16.61
C ARG A 291 6.50 -13.07 16.65
N TRP A 292 5.55 -12.72 17.50
CA TRP A 292 5.11 -11.35 17.68
C TRP A 292 5.51 -10.84 19.05
N THR A 293 5.99 -9.61 19.09
CA THR A 293 6.05 -8.85 20.33
C THR A 293 4.63 -8.39 20.66
N PRO A 294 4.17 -8.47 21.92
CA PRO A 294 2.87 -7.94 22.30
C PRO A 294 2.74 -6.45 21.93
N LYS A 295 1.51 -5.98 21.72
CA LYS A 295 1.26 -4.55 21.49
C LYS A 295 1.73 -3.77 22.71
N GLU A 296 2.58 -2.78 22.47
CA GLU A 296 3.18 -1.94 23.49
C GLU A 296 2.76 -0.49 23.28
N LEU A 297 2.23 0.12 24.34
CA LEU A 297 1.98 1.55 24.40
C LEU A 297 3.11 2.20 25.16
N GLY A 298 3.69 3.24 24.58
CA GLY A 298 4.86 3.86 25.14
C GLY A 298 5.22 5.15 24.44
N CYS A 299 6.15 5.86 25.05
CA CYS A 299 6.79 7.03 24.50
C CYS A 299 8.10 6.60 23.86
N TYR A 300 8.07 6.44 22.55
CA TYR A 300 9.20 5.96 21.76
C TYR A 300 10.09 7.11 21.34
N LEU A 301 11.39 6.84 21.24
CA LEU A 301 12.36 7.81 20.72
C LEU A 301 12.08 8.14 19.27
N THR A 302 12.27 9.40 18.91
CA THR A 302 12.35 9.81 17.50
C THR A 302 13.56 9.15 16.85
N LEU A 303 13.61 9.11 15.51
CA LEU A 303 14.75 8.53 14.79
C LEU A 303 16.07 9.23 15.17
N GLU A 304 16.03 10.56 15.30
CA GLU A 304 17.17 11.38 15.70
C GLU A 304 17.61 11.07 17.13
N SER A 305 16.68 11.07 18.11
CA SER A 305 17.00 10.76 19.50
C SER A 305 17.47 9.31 19.67
N HIS A 306 16.93 8.37 18.89
CA HIS A 306 17.36 6.99 18.89
C HIS A 306 18.80 6.87 18.37
N ALA A 307 19.12 7.52 17.25
CA ALA A 307 20.48 7.53 16.70
C ALA A 307 21.49 8.12 17.70
N ALA A 308 21.18 9.28 18.26
CA ALA A 308 22.04 9.95 19.25
C ALA A 308 22.24 9.10 20.51
N LEU A 309 21.19 8.43 21.01
CA LEU A 309 21.31 7.56 22.17
C LEU A 309 22.15 6.31 21.88
N LEU A 310 22.00 5.72 20.68
CA LEU A 310 22.82 4.57 20.26
C LEU A 310 24.29 4.94 20.12
N GLU A 311 24.60 6.11 19.56
CA GLU A 311 25.97 6.62 19.43
C GLU A 311 26.62 6.81 20.81
N ARG A 312 25.96 7.51 21.74
CA ARG A 312 26.45 7.64 23.12
C ARG A 312 26.58 6.31 23.85
N THR A 313 25.68 5.37 23.58
CA THR A 313 25.75 4.02 24.15
C THR A 313 26.95 3.26 23.60
N ALA A 314 27.23 3.39 22.31
CA ALA A 314 28.41 2.81 21.67
C ALA A 314 29.70 3.32 22.28
N GLU A 315 29.86 4.65 22.37
CA GLU A 315 31.01 5.29 23.01
C GLU A 315 31.21 4.82 24.46
N TYR A 316 30.12 4.72 25.23
CA TYR A 316 30.17 4.25 26.61
C TYR A 316 30.63 2.79 26.70
N LEU A 317 30.17 1.92 25.81
CA LEU A 317 30.54 0.50 25.79
C LEU A 317 31.99 0.28 25.37
N GLU A 318 32.46 1.01 24.36
CA GLU A 318 33.85 0.99 23.90
C GLU A 318 34.80 1.39 25.04
N ASN A 319 34.47 2.46 25.77
CA ASN A 319 35.21 2.91 26.95
C ASN A 319 35.22 1.88 28.10
N LYS A 320 34.30 0.91 28.11
CA LYS A 320 34.25 -0.19 29.09
C LYS A 320 34.80 -1.51 28.54
N SER A 321 35.41 -1.49 27.35
CA SER A 321 35.93 -2.67 26.66
C SER A 321 34.87 -3.78 26.49
N ILE A 322 33.62 -3.39 26.24
CA ILE A 322 32.51 -4.32 25.99
C ILE A 322 32.33 -4.48 24.48
N ASP A 323 32.17 -5.73 24.03
CA ASP A 323 32.00 -6.05 22.60
C ASP A 323 30.77 -5.36 22.02
N MET A 324 30.98 -4.57 20.96
CA MET A 324 29.94 -3.86 20.22
C MET A 324 28.95 -4.79 19.51
N ASN A 325 29.30 -6.06 19.31
CA ASN A 325 28.37 -7.06 18.80
C ASN A 325 27.19 -7.30 19.75
N SER A 326 27.36 -7.03 21.05
CA SER A 326 26.33 -7.15 22.09
C SER A 326 25.10 -6.29 21.81
N ILE A 327 25.26 -5.17 21.08
CA ILE A 327 24.19 -4.20 20.82
C ILE A 327 23.71 -4.18 19.36
N ARG A 328 24.13 -5.12 18.51
CA ARG A 328 23.73 -5.15 17.09
C ARG A 328 22.22 -5.23 16.85
N ASN A 329 21.47 -5.69 17.85
CA ASN A 329 20.02 -5.78 17.80
C ASN A 329 19.33 -4.54 18.36
N LEU A 330 19.98 -3.73 19.21
CA LEU A 330 19.39 -2.52 19.81
C LEU A 330 18.89 -1.55 18.74
N LYS A 331 19.66 -1.37 17.66
CA LYS A 331 19.25 -0.55 16.50
C LYS A 331 17.98 -1.01 15.78
N GLN A 332 17.51 -2.23 16.04
CA GLN A 332 16.35 -2.83 15.37
C GLN A 332 15.06 -2.70 16.18
N TYR A 333 15.15 -2.35 17.47
CA TYR A 333 14.00 -2.21 18.35
C TYR A 333 13.79 -0.74 18.70
N PRO A 334 12.55 -0.22 18.59
CA PRO A 334 12.27 1.14 19.03
C PRO A 334 12.47 1.22 20.54
N LEU A 335 13.41 2.06 20.98
CA LEU A 335 13.60 2.37 22.38
C LEU A 335 12.51 3.33 22.85
N GLY A 336 11.99 3.10 24.04
CA GLY A 336 10.93 3.94 24.60
C GLY A 336 10.60 3.59 26.03
N ILE A 337 9.80 4.45 26.66
CA ILE A 337 9.25 4.24 27.99
C ILE A 337 7.86 3.66 27.82
N LEU A 338 7.68 2.40 28.24
CA LEU A 338 6.40 1.73 28.16
C LEU A 338 5.44 2.27 29.23
N LEU A 339 4.20 2.54 28.83
CA LEU A 339 3.12 2.97 29.72
C LEU A 339 2.47 1.79 30.45
N SER A 340 2.54 0.59 29.89
CA SER A 340 2.06 -0.65 30.50
C SER A 340 3.05 -1.79 30.28
N LYS A 341 2.92 -2.85 31.08
CA LYS A 341 3.64 -4.10 30.80
C LYS A 341 3.23 -4.63 29.42
N SER A 342 4.17 -5.22 28.70
CA SER A 342 3.94 -5.82 27.39
C SER A 342 2.72 -6.75 27.41
N GLY A 343 1.74 -6.49 26.55
CA GLY A 343 0.48 -7.25 26.45
C GLY A 343 -0.67 -6.75 27.32
N ASN A 344 -0.44 -5.81 28.24
CA ASN A 344 -1.51 -5.21 29.04
C ASN A 344 -2.18 -4.05 28.30
N ILE A 345 -3.52 -4.08 28.26
CA ILE A 345 -4.35 -3.01 27.70
C ILE A 345 -4.59 -1.96 28.78
N ILE A 346 -4.29 -0.70 28.48
CA ILE A 346 -4.66 0.43 29.34
C ILE A 346 -6.12 0.81 29.01
N PRO A 347 -7.02 0.91 30.00
CA PRO A 347 -8.39 1.39 29.81
C PRO A 347 -8.45 2.71 29.04
N GLY A 348 -9.45 2.87 28.17
CA GLY A 348 -9.54 4.04 27.30
C GLY A 348 -9.62 5.37 28.05
N ASN A 349 -10.39 5.43 29.14
CA ASN A 349 -10.45 6.60 30.01
C ASN A 349 -9.09 6.95 30.62
N GLU A 350 -8.33 5.96 31.08
CA GLU A 350 -6.98 6.15 31.63
C GLU A 350 -6.00 6.63 30.54
N MET A 351 -6.09 6.09 29.32
CA MET A 351 -5.31 6.59 28.18
C MET A 351 -5.63 8.04 27.82
N VAL A 352 -6.90 8.45 27.90
CA VAL A 352 -7.30 9.84 27.68
C VAL A 352 -6.71 10.74 28.78
N SER A 353 -6.75 10.32 30.05
CA SER A 353 -6.10 11.03 31.17
C SER A 353 -4.60 11.21 30.94
N ILE A 354 -3.89 10.13 30.59
CA ILE A 354 -2.45 10.17 30.29
C ILE A 354 -2.16 11.14 29.14
N TYR A 355 -2.95 11.09 28.06
CA TYR A 355 -2.75 11.95 26.90
C TYR A 355 -2.97 13.44 27.21
N LEU A 356 -3.98 13.74 28.02
CA LEU A 356 -4.30 15.11 28.47
C LEU A 356 -3.39 15.61 29.58
N ASN A 357 -2.57 14.74 30.18
CA ASN A 357 -1.77 15.04 31.38
C ASN A 357 -2.66 15.45 32.58
N ASP A 358 -3.82 14.82 32.74
CA ASP A 358 -4.79 15.12 33.80
C ASP A 358 -4.85 13.96 34.82
N ASN A 359 -4.53 14.26 36.08
CA ASN A 359 -4.53 13.29 37.19
C ASN A 359 -5.93 12.95 37.70
N ASN A 360 -6.98 13.68 37.30
CA ASN A 360 -8.35 13.41 37.75
C ASN A 360 -9.04 12.36 36.86
N SER A 361 -8.60 11.10 36.97
CA SER A 361 -9.19 9.95 36.26
C SER A 361 -10.71 9.78 36.47
N ASN A 362 -11.27 10.37 37.53
CA ASN A 362 -12.68 10.29 37.88
C ASN A 362 -13.54 11.48 37.38
N LYS A 363 -12.97 12.48 36.67
CA LYS A 363 -13.71 13.69 36.23
C LYS A 363 -13.27 14.22 34.87
N ILE A 364 -12.98 13.36 33.90
CA ILE A 364 -12.89 13.82 32.52
C ILE A 364 -14.30 14.22 32.04
N SER A 365 -14.62 15.52 32.05
CA SER A 365 -15.89 16.09 31.55
C SER A 365 -15.95 16.13 30.01
N LEU A 366 -15.33 15.16 29.33
CA LEU A 366 -15.37 15.04 27.88
C LEU A 366 -16.54 14.16 27.44
N SER A 367 -17.17 14.55 26.35
CA SER A 367 -18.18 13.72 25.71
C SER A 367 -17.59 12.39 25.26
N SER A 368 -18.41 11.34 25.14
CA SER A 368 -17.99 10.05 24.59
C SER A 368 -17.37 10.17 23.19
N THR A 369 -17.81 11.16 22.40
CA THR A 369 -17.26 11.47 21.08
C THR A 369 -15.84 12.02 21.18
N ASP A 370 -15.59 12.96 22.09
CA ASP A 370 -14.26 13.57 22.28
C ASP A 370 -13.25 12.55 22.81
N GLN A 371 -13.66 11.71 23.76
CA GLN A 371 -12.82 10.62 24.25
C GLN A 371 -12.43 9.67 23.12
N ARG A 372 -13.39 9.31 22.26
CA ARG A 372 -13.14 8.46 21.09
C ARG A 372 -12.20 9.12 20.09
N ASN A 373 -12.35 10.42 19.86
CA ASN A 373 -11.46 11.19 18.99
C ASN A 373 -10.03 11.20 19.52
N ILE A 374 -9.83 11.40 20.82
CA ILE A 374 -8.50 11.34 21.46
C ILE A 374 -7.91 9.93 21.35
N LEU A 375 -8.68 8.89 21.67
CA LEU A 375 -8.22 7.50 21.53
C LEU A 375 -7.82 7.18 20.08
N ASN A 376 -8.56 7.68 19.09
CA ASN A 376 -8.20 7.52 17.69
C ASN A 376 -6.86 8.20 17.37
N LYS A 377 -6.60 9.40 17.90
CA LYS A 377 -5.30 10.07 17.74
C LYS A 377 -4.15 9.27 18.35
N ILE A 378 -4.37 8.68 19.52
CA ILE A 378 -3.36 7.87 20.23
C ILE A 378 -3.05 6.57 19.46
N TYR A 379 -4.08 5.84 19.05
CA TYR A 379 -3.90 4.51 18.45
C TYR A 379 -3.65 4.54 16.95
N ASN A 380 -4.08 5.61 16.26
CA ASN A 380 -3.96 5.77 14.81
C ASN A 380 -3.57 7.22 14.45
N PRO A 381 -2.41 7.71 14.93
CA PRO A 381 -1.95 9.07 14.64
C PRO A 381 -1.83 9.26 13.13
N GLN A 382 -2.49 10.29 12.59
CA GLN A 382 -2.44 10.60 11.16
C GLN A 382 -1.36 11.63 10.87
N ASN A 383 -1.10 12.55 11.81
CA ASN A 383 -0.13 13.64 11.67
C ASN A 383 0.78 13.73 12.91
N GLU A 384 1.93 14.42 12.81
CA GLU A 384 2.81 14.66 13.97
C GLU A 384 2.11 15.38 15.13
N GLU A 385 1.13 16.23 14.84
CA GLU A 385 0.36 16.97 15.85
C GLU A 385 -0.51 16.08 16.73
N ASP A 386 -0.82 14.86 16.28
CA ASP A 386 -1.54 13.88 17.08
C ASP A 386 -0.64 13.30 18.20
N LEU A 387 0.69 13.41 18.04
CA LEU A 387 1.68 12.85 18.95
C LEU A 387 2.08 13.87 20.03
N LYS A 388 2.16 13.42 21.29
CA LYS A 388 2.74 14.20 22.38
C LYS A 388 4.25 14.01 22.41
N LYS A 389 5.00 15.09 22.21
CA LYS A 389 6.47 15.09 22.30
C LYS A 389 6.89 15.27 23.76
N LEU A 390 7.75 14.37 24.22
CA LEU A 390 8.33 14.39 25.55
C LEU A 390 9.83 14.45 25.44
N VAL A 391 10.44 15.26 26.30
CA VAL A 391 11.89 15.43 26.35
C VAL A 391 12.38 14.79 27.63
N PHE A 392 13.27 13.82 27.48
CA PHE A 392 13.97 13.18 28.58
C PHE A 392 15.46 13.52 28.51
N ILE A 393 16.03 13.87 29.66
CA ILE A 393 17.47 14.07 29.81
C ILE A 393 18.04 12.79 30.41
N VAL A 394 18.88 12.11 29.65
CA VAL A 394 19.60 10.91 30.11
C VAL A 394 20.83 11.38 30.89
N HIS A 395 20.85 11.07 32.19
CA HIS A 395 21.92 11.43 33.12
C HIS A 395 23.02 10.39 33.18
N THR A 396 22.68 9.11 33.02
CA THR A 396 23.62 8.02 33.24
C THR A 396 23.27 6.81 32.38
N ILE A 397 24.29 6.18 31.81
CA ILE A 397 24.19 4.88 31.13
C ILE A 397 24.79 3.83 32.07
N GLY A 398 24.01 2.82 32.41
CA GLY A 398 24.40 1.72 33.30
C GLY A 398 24.41 0.40 32.54
N ILE A 399 25.20 -0.56 33.05
CA ILE A 399 25.33 -1.89 32.48
C ILE A 399 25.22 -2.95 33.56
N LYS A 400 24.46 -4.02 33.27
CA LYS A 400 24.44 -5.24 34.07
C LYS A 400 24.76 -6.44 33.17
N ARG A 401 25.75 -7.23 33.55
CA ARG A 401 26.01 -8.50 32.85
C ARG A 401 24.95 -9.52 33.24
N VAL A 402 24.24 -10.03 32.24
CA VAL A 402 23.36 -11.19 32.35
C VAL A 402 24.18 -12.39 31.85
N THR A 403 23.84 -13.62 32.24
CA THR A 403 24.69 -14.81 32.00
C THR A 403 25.32 -14.90 30.59
N GLY A 404 26.62 -15.25 30.54
CA GLY A 404 27.40 -15.33 29.30
C GLY A 404 27.87 -13.95 28.79
N ASN A 405 27.85 -13.74 27.47
CA ASN A 405 28.21 -12.46 26.82
C ASN A 405 27.02 -11.50 26.70
N LYS A 406 25.91 -11.74 27.42
CA LYS A 406 24.72 -10.88 27.35
C LYS A 406 24.84 -9.72 28.32
N VAL A 407 24.46 -8.55 27.86
CA VAL A 407 24.58 -7.30 28.62
C VAL A 407 23.24 -6.58 28.56
N ASP A 408 22.70 -6.25 29.73
CA ASP A 408 21.58 -5.32 29.83
C ASP A 408 22.12 -3.91 29.99
N ILE A 409 21.53 -2.97 29.26
CA ILE A 409 21.85 -1.54 29.30
C ILE A 409 20.67 -0.81 29.91
N TYR A 410 20.95 0.07 30.87
CA TYR A 410 19.95 0.85 31.60
C TYR A 410 20.24 2.32 31.42
N PHE A 411 19.18 3.13 31.35
CA PHE A 411 19.30 4.57 31.15
C PHE A 411 18.62 5.29 32.30
N LYS A 412 19.39 5.97 33.15
CA LYS A 412 18.80 6.85 34.16
C LYS A 412 18.45 8.17 33.49
N ALA A 413 17.16 8.50 33.42
CA ALA A 413 16.69 9.74 32.81
C ALA A 413 15.68 10.49 33.67
N SER A 414 15.52 11.79 33.43
CA SER A 414 14.44 12.62 33.99
C SER A 414 13.67 13.32 32.88
N CYS A 415 12.36 13.50 33.06
CA CYS A 415 11.54 14.30 32.14
C CYS A 415 11.91 15.79 32.30
N ALA A 416 12.15 16.48 31.19
CA ALA A 416 12.39 17.93 31.17
C ALA A 416 11.09 18.74 31.18
N ASN A 417 9.96 18.12 30.83
CA ASN A 417 8.63 18.74 30.82
C ASN A 417 7.84 18.34 32.08
N ASN A 418 6.91 19.20 32.53
CA ASN A 418 5.97 18.92 33.64
C ASN A 418 4.88 17.91 33.24
N TYR A 419 5.28 16.78 32.66
CA TYR A 419 4.39 15.67 32.34
C TYR A 419 4.39 14.65 33.47
N LEU A 420 3.21 14.32 33.97
CA LEU A 420 2.97 13.37 35.04
C LEU A 420 2.98 11.97 34.43
N PHE A 421 4.15 11.34 34.40
CA PHE A 421 4.25 9.93 34.01
C PHE A 421 3.90 9.02 35.19
N PRO A 422 3.14 7.93 34.98
CA PRO A 422 3.08 6.88 35.97
C PRO A 422 4.51 6.38 36.18
N THR A 423 5.02 6.57 37.40
CA THR A 423 6.40 6.31 37.78
C THR A 423 6.74 4.83 37.62
N GLN A 424 7.15 4.43 36.42
CA GLN A 424 7.98 3.24 36.24
C GLN A 424 9.44 3.71 36.15
N LYS A 425 10.30 3.11 36.98
CA LYS A 425 11.74 3.35 36.96
C LYS A 425 12.26 3.14 35.53
N ILE A 426 12.89 4.17 34.97
CA ILE A 426 13.63 4.13 33.69
C ILE A 426 14.99 3.45 33.94
#